data_AF-A0A955G3M7-F1
#
_entry.id   AF-A0A955G3M7-F1
#
_cell.length_a   1.000
_cell.length_b   1.000
_cell.length_c   1.000
_cell.angle_alpha   90.00
_cell.angle_beta   90.00
_cell.angle_gamma   90.00
#
_symmetry.space_group_name_H-M   'P 1'
#
loop_
_entity.id
_entity.type
_entity.pdbx_description
1 polymer ?
#
loop_
_entity_poly.entity_id
_entity_poly.type
_entity_poly.pdbx_seq_one_letter_code
_entity_poly.pdbx_strand_id
1 'polypeptide(L)'
;MLLLEMKDNTQGPRVGSRDQDPRPQAMAKEINDRFRAVRLKADLTQKEFAKKLKVARTSVASVENYSQHITIAHMRELRFLFKVDLNWLICGEEAKPEEVLAVRLDAANREI
;
A
#
# COMPACT_ATOMS: atom_id res chain seq x y z
N MET A 1 -61.92 -10.56 3.35
CA MET A 1 -61.27 -9.25 3.14
C MET A 1 -59.91 -9.34 3.83
N LEU A 2 -58.82 -9.42 3.07
CA LEU A 2 -57.45 -9.54 3.60
C LEU A 2 -57.06 -8.24 4.32
N LEU A 3 -56.55 -8.35 5.55
CA LEU A 3 -55.67 -7.34 6.15
C LEU A 3 -54.25 -7.91 6.12
N LEU A 4 -53.46 -7.42 5.14
CA LEU A 4 -52.01 -7.56 5.12
C LEU A 4 -51.42 -6.64 6.19
N GLU A 5 -50.83 -7.20 7.24
CA GLU A 5 -49.92 -6.45 8.11
C GLU A 5 -48.56 -6.30 7.40
N MET A 6 -48.30 -5.10 6.90
CA MET A 6 -46.98 -4.71 6.41
C MET A 6 -46.06 -4.44 7.60
N LYS A 7 -44.88 -5.04 7.56
CA LYS A 7 -43.78 -4.84 8.51
C LYS A 7 -43.24 -3.41 8.38
N ASP A 8 -43.40 -2.59 9.41
CA ASP A 8 -42.54 -1.42 9.59
C ASP A 8 -41.16 -1.89 10.08
N ASN A 9 -40.28 -2.18 9.12
CA ASN A 9 -38.85 -2.28 9.36
C ASN A 9 -38.17 -1.11 8.63
N THR A 10 -38.30 0.09 9.18
CA THR A 10 -37.52 1.26 8.76
C THR A 10 -36.07 1.11 9.22
N GLN A 11 -35.30 0.25 8.56
CA GLN A 11 -33.86 0.46 8.47
C GLN A 11 -33.64 1.42 7.30
N GLY A 12 -33.60 2.72 7.63
CA GLY A 12 -33.01 3.71 6.75
C GLY A 12 -31.57 3.30 6.37
N PRO A 13 -31.07 3.73 5.20
CA PRO A 13 -29.75 3.34 4.74
C PRO A 13 -28.70 3.73 5.79
N ARG A 14 -27.96 2.72 6.30
CA ARG A 14 -26.77 2.95 7.11
C ARG A 14 -25.74 3.64 6.23
N VAL A 15 -25.66 4.96 6.33
CA VAL A 15 -24.56 5.74 5.73
C VAL A 15 -23.29 5.35 6.46
N GLY A 16 -22.52 4.44 5.87
CA GLY A 16 -21.19 4.09 6.35
C GLY A 16 -20.23 5.25 6.09
N SER A 17 -19.80 5.91 7.17
CA SER A 17 -18.86 7.02 7.23
C SER A 17 -17.48 6.66 6.67
N ARG A 18 -17.36 6.57 5.34
CA ARG A 18 -16.09 6.72 4.63
C ARG A 18 -16.24 7.90 3.71
N ASP A 19 -16.22 9.09 4.30
CA ASP A 19 -15.95 10.32 3.58
C ASP A 19 -14.62 10.13 2.85
N GLN A 20 -14.73 10.09 1.52
CA GLN A 20 -13.69 9.73 0.58
C GLN A 20 -12.75 10.93 0.42
N ASP A 21 -11.61 10.89 1.11
CA ASP A 21 -10.39 11.45 0.52
C ASP A 21 -9.80 10.35 -0.38
N PRO A 22 -9.79 10.51 -1.72
CA PRO A 22 -9.26 9.49 -2.64
C PRO A 22 -7.73 9.34 -2.55
N ARG A 23 -7.02 10.28 -1.92
CA ARG A 23 -5.55 10.37 -1.96
C ARG A 23 -4.82 9.27 -1.16
N PRO A 24 -5.24 8.84 0.05
CA PRO A 24 -4.52 7.80 0.81
C PRO A 24 -4.65 6.39 0.21
N GLN A 25 -5.77 6.10 -0.46
CA GLN A 25 -6.04 4.76 -1.00
C GLN A 25 -5.31 4.49 -2.33
N ALA A 26 -5.19 5.50 -3.19
CA ALA A 26 -4.47 5.37 -4.46
C ALA A 26 -2.98 5.05 -4.23
N MET A 27 -2.32 5.80 -3.34
CA MET A 27 -0.90 5.61 -3.03
C MET A 27 -0.62 4.23 -2.43
N ALA A 28 -1.45 3.78 -1.49
CA ALA A 28 -1.36 2.44 -0.92
C ALA A 28 -1.50 1.33 -1.97
N LYS A 29 -2.40 1.54 -2.95
CA LYS A 29 -2.60 0.59 -4.05
C LYS A 29 -1.34 0.46 -4.90
N GLU A 30 -0.69 1.57 -5.23
CA GLU A 30 0.55 1.58 -6.03
C GLU A 30 1.72 0.87 -5.33
N ILE A 31 1.89 1.07 -4.02
CA ILE A 31 2.92 0.38 -3.24
C ILE A 31 2.69 -1.13 -3.23
N ASN A 32 1.45 -1.56 -3.02
CA ASN A 32 1.09 -2.98 -3.04
C ASN A 32 1.26 -3.60 -4.45
N ASP A 33 0.99 -2.83 -5.50
CA ASP A 33 1.26 -3.22 -6.89
C ASP A 33 2.76 -3.43 -7.12
N ARG A 34 3.61 -2.54 -6.61
CA ARG A 34 5.08 -2.70 -6.66
C ARG A 34 5.56 -3.89 -5.82
N PHE A 35 4.97 -4.15 -4.66
CA PHE A 35 5.23 -5.37 -3.86
C PHE A 35 4.94 -6.65 -4.66
N ARG A 36 3.79 -6.69 -5.36
CA ARG A 36 3.44 -7.80 -6.26
C ARG A 36 4.41 -7.91 -7.43
N ALA A 37 4.84 -6.79 -8.00
CA ALA A 37 5.78 -6.76 -9.11
C ALA A 37 7.13 -7.38 -8.73
N VAL A 38 7.64 -7.15 -7.52
CA VAL A 38 8.87 -7.80 -7.03
C VAL A 38 8.71 -9.32 -7.03
N ARG A 39 7.58 -9.84 -6.53
CA ARG A 39 7.31 -11.28 -6.53
C ARG A 39 7.29 -11.86 -7.94
N LEU A 40 6.59 -11.21 -8.86
CA LEU A 40 6.47 -11.67 -10.24
C LEU A 40 7.81 -11.62 -10.98
N LYS A 41 8.61 -10.57 -10.78
CA LYS A 41 9.97 -10.46 -11.34
C LYS A 41 10.92 -11.55 -10.82
N ALA A 42 10.70 -12.03 -9.60
CA ALA A 42 11.45 -13.13 -9.01
C ALA A 42 10.93 -14.52 -9.43
N ASP A 43 9.88 -14.59 -10.26
CA ASP A 43 9.20 -15.82 -10.68
C ASP A 43 8.73 -16.70 -9.51
N LEU A 44 8.18 -16.07 -8.48
CA LEU A 44 7.72 -16.76 -7.27
C LEU A 44 6.19 -16.81 -7.17
N THR A 45 5.68 -17.94 -6.70
CA THR A 45 4.29 -18.02 -6.22
C THR A 45 4.12 -17.22 -4.92
N GLN A 46 2.88 -16.86 -4.56
CA GLN A 46 2.61 -16.19 -3.27
C GLN A 46 3.12 -16.99 -2.07
N LYS A 47 3.08 -18.33 -2.14
CA LYS A 47 3.53 -19.22 -1.07
C LYS A 47 5.05 -19.16 -0.90
N GLU A 48 5.80 -19.20 -1.99
CA GLU A 48 7.27 -19.14 -1.95
C GLU A 48 7.75 -17.76 -1.51
N PHE A 49 7.10 -16.70 -1.99
CA PHE A 49 7.40 -15.34 -1.58
C PHE A 49 7.16 -15.13 -0.09
N ALA A 50 6.01 -15.60 0.42
CA ALA A 50 5.71 -15.56 1.85
C ALA A 50 6.76 -16.30 2.69
N LYS A 51 7.21 -17.48 2.21
CA LYS A 51 8.28 -18.25 2.86
C LYS A 51 9.60 -17.47 2.91
N LYS A 52 9.97 -16.75 1.85
CA LYS A 52 11.16 -15.89 1.81
C LYS A 52 11.04 -14.72 2.81
N LEU A 53 9.87 -14.07 2.84
CA LEU A 53 9.58 -12.94 3.74
C LEU A 53 9.30 -13.36 5.20
N LYS A 54 9.25 -14.67 5.49
CA LYS A 54 8.93 -15.24 6.81
C LYS A 54 7.56 -14.78 7.35
N VAL A 55 6.57 -14.69 6.47
CA VAL A 55 5.19 -14.34 6.80
C VAL A 55 4.21 -15.42 6.33
N ALA A 56 2.97 -15.36 6.81
CA ALA A 56 1.92 -16.23 6.30
C ALA A 56 1.58 -15.91 4.83
N ARG A 57 1.25 -16.94 4.04
CA ARG A 57 0.78 -16.77 2.65
C ARG A 57 -0.45 -15.86 2.56
N THR A 58 -1.32 -15.90 3.56
CA THR A 58 -2.50 -15.03 3.67
C THR A 58 -2.10 -13.56 3.76
N SER A 59 -1.01 -13.21 4.45
CA SER A 59 -0.53 -11.83 4.54
C SER A 59 -0.09 -11.30 3.16
N VAL A 60 0.64 -12.10 2.37
CA VAL A 60 0.99 -11.75 0.99
C VAL A 60 -0.27 -11.56 0.13
N ALA A 61 -1.24 -12.47 0.23
CA ALA A 61 -2.50 -12.34 -0.51
C ALA A 61 -3.28 -11.08 -0.11
N SER A 62 -3.32 -10.75 1.18
CA SER A 62 -3.98 -9.55 1.71
C SER A 62 -3.31 -8.26 1.26
N VAL A 63 -1.99 -8.26 1.10
CA VAL A 63 -1.28 -7.12 0.50
C VAL A 63 -1.62 -7.00 -0.99
N GLU A 64 -1.52 -8.09 -1.74
CA GLU A 64 -1.74 -8.06 -3.19
C GLU A 64 -3.18 -7.79 -3.62
N ASN A 65 -4.16 -7.98 -2.72
CA ASN A 65 -5.57 -7.64 -2.95
C ASN A 65 -6.00 -6.33 -2.26
N TYR A 66 -5.04 -5.57 -1.73
CA TYR A 66 -5.24 -4.26 -1.09
C TYR A 66 -6.09 -4.27 0.18
N SER A 67 -6.31 -5.43 0.80
CA SER A 67 -6.96 -5.52 2.12
C SER A 67 -6.00 -5.20 3.27
N GLN A 68 -4.69 -5.23 3.03
CA GLN A 68 -3.65 -4.79 3.96
C GLN A 68 -2.56 -3.98 3.27
N HIS A 69 -1.92 -3.10 4.02
CA HIS A 69 -0.73 -2.37 3.58
C HIS A 69 0.55 -3.18 3.83
N ILE A 70 1.60 -2.90 3.07
CA ILE A 70 2.93 -3.41 3.41
C ILE A 70 3.40 -2.83 4.75
N THR A 71 4.11 -3.63 5.53
CA THR A 71 4.71 -3.22 6.79
C THR A 71 6.17 -2.84 6.59
N ILE A 72 6.78 -2.17 7.59
CA ILE A 72 8.23 -1.92 7.62
C ILE A 72 9.02 -3.24 7.54
N ALA A 73 8.51 -4.31 8.17
CA ALA A 73 9.13 -5.62 8.08
C ALA A 73 9.16 -6.12 6.63
N HIS A 74 8.05 -5.99 5.88
CA HIS A 74 8.04 -6.31 4.45
C HIS A 74 9.10 -5.49 3.69
N MET A 75 9.12 -4.17 3.87
CA MET A 75 10.08 -3.28 3.19
C MET A 75 11.53 -3.71 3.46
N ARG A 76 11.85 -4.00 4.72
CA ARG A 76 13.19 -4.43 5.13
C ARG A 76 13.60 -5.73 4.43
N GLU A 77 12.74 -6.75 4.42
CA GLU A 77 13.04 -8.01 3.76
C GLU A 77 13.12 -7.85 2.24
N LEU A 78 12.28 -7.01 1.62
CA LEU A 78 12.38 -6.69 0.19
C LEU A 78 13.75 -6.08 -0.17
N ARG A 79 14.24 -5.14 0.64
CA ARG A 79 15.56 -4.53 0.44
C ARG A 79 16.68 -5.57 0.56
N PHE A 80 16.65 -6.44 1.57
CA PHE A 80 17.77 -7.36 1.81
C PHE A 80 17.77 -8.56 0.88
N LEU A 81 16.62 -9.18 0.65
CA LEU A 81 16.47 -10.44 -0.10
C LEU A 81 16.39 -10.20 -1.61
N PHE A 82 15.72 -9.12 -2.03
CA PHE A 82 15.43 -8.85 -3.44
C PHE A 82 16.14 -7.61 -3.97
N LYS A 83 16.98 -6.95 -3.15
CA LYS A 83 17.71 -5.72 -3.50
C LYS A 83 16.81 -4.61 -4.03
N VAL A 84 15.57 -4.56 -3.53
CA VAL A 84 14.58 -3.55 -3.91
C VAL A 84 15.00 -2.19 -3.37
N ASP A 85 14.97 -1.19 -4.24
CA ASP A 85 15.11 0.21 -3.83
C ASP A 85 13.82 0.69 -3.14
N LEU A 86 13.96 1.27 -1.94
CA LEU A 86 12.80 1.67 -1.14
C LEU A 86 12.16 2.97 -1.63
N ASN A 87 12.89 3.86 -2.30
CA ASN A 87 12.31 5.05 -2.92
C ASN A 87 11.43 4.63 -4.09
N TRP A 88 11.90 3.70 -4.94
CA TRP A 88 11.07 3.12 -5.97
C TRP A 88 9.84 2.41 -5.39
N LEU A 89 10.02 1.61 -4.33
CA LEU A 89 8.90 0.89 -3.70
C LEU A 89 7.83 1.85 -3.15
N ILE A 90 8.24 2.94 -2.50
CA ILE A 90 7.34 3.87 -1.80
C ILE A 90 6.81 4.95 -2.73
N CYS A 91 7.69 5.62 -3.47
CA CYS A 91 7.37 6.79 -4.30
C CYS A 91 7.10 6.43 -5.77
N GLY A 92 7.53 5.25 -6.25
CA GLY A 92 7.41 4.87 -7.66
C GLY A 92 8.47 5.50 -8.57
N GLU A 93 9.39 6.29 -8.01
CA GLU A 93 10.46 6.96 -8.74
C GLU A 93 11.74 6.12 -8.68
N GLU A 94 12.44 5.96 -9.81
CA GLU A 94 13.82 5.50 -9.79
C GLU A 94 14.66 6.59 -9.12
N ALA A 95 15.24 6.28 -7.96
CA ALA A 95 15.97 7.26 -7.19
C ALA A 95 17.08 7.92 -8.03
N LYS A 96 16.97 9.24 -8.24
CA LYS A 96 18.10 10.10 -8.62
C LYS A 96 18.60 10.77 -7.35
N PRO A 97 19.75 10.34 -6.79
CA PRO A 97 20.27 10.88 -5.54
C PRO A 97 20.52 12.40 -5.56
N GLU A 98 20.70 12.98 -6.76
CA GLU A 98 21.10 14.38 -6.94
C GLU A 98 20.08 15.46 -6.54
N GLU A 99 18.79 15.17 -6.36
CA GLU A 99 17.76 16.22 -6.17
C GLU A 99 17.42 16.55 -4.70
N VAL A 100 17.85 15.73 -3.73
CA VAL A 100 17.42 15.85 -2.32
C VAL A 100 18.17 16.94 -1.54
N LEU A 101 19.37 17.36 -1.99
CA LEU A 101 20.21 18.34 -1.28
C LEU A 101 20.05 19.78 -1.75
N ALA A 102 19.55 20.03 -2.97
CA ALA A 102 19.45 21.39 -3.51
C ALA A 102 18.42 22.26 -2.78
N VAL A 103 17.34 21.67 -2.24
CA VAL A 103 16.22 22.44 -1.67
C VAL A 103 16.49 23.00 -0.26
N ARG A 104 17.43 22.41 0.51
CA ARG A 104 17.60 22.73 1.94
C ARG A 104 18.76 23.68 2.26
N LEU A 105 19.57 24.07 1.28
CA LEU A 105 20.68 25.02 1.49
C LEU A 105 20.34 26.46 1.08
N ASP A 106 19.35 26.66 0.21
CA ASP A 106 19.00 27.99 -0.32
C ASP A 106 18.24 28.88 0.69
N ALA A 107 17.62 28.29 1.71
CA ALA A 107 16.92 29.02 2.77
C ALA A 107 17.86 29.54 3.86
N ALA A 108 19.12 29.08 3.91
CA ALA A 108 20.08 29.44 4.96
C ALA A 108 21.10 30.51 4.53
N ASN A 109 21.19 30.86 3.23
CA ASN A 109 22.24 31.74 2.69
C ASN A 109 21.75 33.10 2.20
N ARG A 110 20.58 33.60 2.66
CA ARG A 110 20.09 34.94 2.31
C ARG A 110 20.37 36.03 3.34
N GLU A 111 21.04 35.71 4.44
CA GLU A 111 21.41 36.66 5.47
C GLU A 111 22.83 36.36 5.99
N ILE A 112 23.86 36.85 5.29
CA ILE A 112 25.15 37.35 5.82
C ILE A 112 25.70 38.32 4.77
#